data_AF-D4LF49-F1
#
_entry.id   AF-D4LF49-F1
#
_cell.length_a   1.000
_cell.length_b   1.000
_cell.length_c   1.000
_cell.angle_alpha   90.00
_cell.angle_beta   90.00
_cell.angle_gamma   90.00
#
_symmetry.space_group_name_H-M   'P 1'
#
loop_
_entity.id
_entity.type
_entity.pdbx_description
1 polymer ?
#
loop_
_entity_poly.entity_id
_entity_poly.type
_entity_poly.pdbx_seq_one_letter_code
_entity_poly.pdbx_strand_id
1 'polypeptide(L)'
;MTLLEECLEALGADAQPVSDPALCSRILDSLLLTDTGRIDWNAYTQVQACAPAELPPGSWYIVWSDPEKPILRCSRQGILSCLEDVLAVAFDTWLVSEQLDRVVEFYHEGAVTMGVRKGTKIGSV
;
A
#
# COMPACT_ATOMS: atom_id res chain seq x y z
N MET A 1 -14.30 2.34 19.87
CA MET A 1 -12.97 2.32 19.26
C MET A 1 -13.02 1.28 18.16
N THR A 2 -12.79 1.69 16.93
CA THR A 2 -12.68 0.82 15.75
C THR A 2 -11.22 0.48 15.50
N LEU A 3 -10.93 -0.58 14.75
CA LEU A 3 -9.55 -0.95 14.38
C LEU A 3 -8.83 0.19 13.62
N LEU A 4 -9.58 1.00 12.87
CA LEU A 4 -9.03 2.20 12.22
C LEU A 4 -8.62 3.26 13.26
N GLU A 5 -9.42 3.48 14.31
CA GLU A 5 -9.10 4.45 15.36
C GLU A 5 -7.85 4.02 16.14
N GLU A 6 -7.74 2.74 16.50
CA GLU A 6 -6.56 2.16 17.16
C GLU A 6 -5.30 2.32 16.29
N CYS A 7 -5.42 2.01 14.99
CA CYS A 7 -4.33 2.18 14.02
C CYS A 7 -3.89 3.65 13.88
N LEU A 8 -4.84 4.59 13.82
CA LEU A 8 -4.53 6.02 13.75
C LEU A 8 -3.87 6.54 15.04
N GLU A 9 -4.30 6.06 16.21
CA GLU A 9 -3.66 6.39 17.48
C GLU A 9 -2.22 5.84 17.55
N ALA A 10 -2.00 4.61 17.08
CA ALA A 10 -0.68 3.97 17.05
C ALA A 10 0.29 4.65 16.07
N LEU A 11 -0.19 4.99 14.87
CA LEU A 11 0.59 5.71 13.86
C LEU A 11 0.89 7.16 14.27
N GLY A 12 0.00 7.77 15.06
CA GLY A 12 0.14 9.13 15.56
C GLY A 12 0.38 10.16 14.45
N ALA A 13 1.31 11.09 14.69
CA ALA A 13 1.60 12.20 13.77
C ALA A 13 2.33 11.77 12.48
N ASP A 14 2.80 10.53 12.38
CA ASP A 14 3.49 10.03 11.20
C ASP A 14 2.52 9.62 10.07
N ALA A 15 1.25 9.39 10.39
CA ALA A 15 0.20 9.13 9.40
C ALA A 15 -0.60 10.38 9.06
N GLN A 16 -0.67 10.68 7.77
CA GLN A 16 -1.43 11.80 7.24
C GLN A 16 -2.46 11.30 6.21
N PRO A 17 -3.77 11.55 6.43
CA PRO A 17 -4.77 11.23 5.43
C PRO A 17 -4.50 11.96 4.11
N VAL A 18 -4.65 11.25 2.99
CA VAL A 18 -4.57 11.83 1.66
C VAL A 18 -5.92 12.44 1.31
N SER A 19 -5.98 13.78 1.30
CA SER A 19 -7.23 14.51 1.05
C SER A 19 -7.47 14.90 -0.41
N ASP A 20 -6.45 14.81 -1.28
CA ASP A 20 -6.57 15.13 -2.70
C ASP A 20 -7.21 13.97 -3.47
N PRO A 21 -8.45 14.12 -3.99
CA PRO A 21 -9.14 13.05 -4.71
C PRO A 21 -8.41 12.60 -5.98
N ALA A 22 -7.71 13.51 -6.66
CA ALA A 22 -6.96 13.17 -7.87
C ALA A 22 -5.76 12.30 -7.53
N LEU A 23 -5.09 12.57 -6.40
CA LEU A 23 -4.03 11.72 -5.89
C LEU A 23 -4.57 10.36 -5.42
N CYS A 24 -5.68 10.33 -4.69
CA CYS A 24 -6.33 9.07 -4.28
C CYS A 24 -6.63 8.18 -5.50
N SER A 25 -7.22 8.74 -6.56
CA SER A 25 -7.49 7.99 -7.80
C SER A 25 -6.20 7.44 -8.40
N ARG A 26 -5.13 8.25 -8.50
CA ARG A 26 -3.85 7.79 -9.05
C ARG A 26 -3.20 6.68 -8.22
N ILE A 27 -3.36 6.71 -6.90
CA ILE A 27 -2.87 5.65 -5.99
C ILE A 27 -3.65 4.36 -6.27
N LEU A 28 -4.98 4.42 -6.30
CA LEU A 28 -5.82 3.26 -6.56
C LEU A 28 -5.57 2.67 -7.96
N ASP A 29 -5.49 3.52 -8.99
CA ASP A 29 -5.18 3.14 -10.37
C ASP A 29 -3.78 2.52 -10.51
N SER A 30 -2.88 2.77 -9.54
CA SER A 30 -1.55 2.19 -9.55
C SER A 30 -1.52 0.74 -9.09
N LEU A 31 -2.50 0.27 -8.30
CA LEU A 31 -2.49 -1.08 -7.72
C LEU A 31 -2.65 -2.18 -8.78
N LEU A 32 -3.41 -1.93 -9.84
CA LEU A 32 -3.66 -2.88 -10.93
C LEU A 32 -4.14 -4.24 -10.39
N LEU A 33 -5.30 -4.23 -9.73
CA LEU A 33 -5.89 -5.42 -9.13
C LEU A 33 -6.58 -6.29 -10.19
N THR A 34 -6.50 -7.60 -9.98
CA THR A 34 -7.31 -8.61 -10.66
C THR A 34 -8.76 -8.59 -10.15
N ASP A 35 -9.66 -9.28 -10.84
CA ASP A 35 -11.08 -9.39 -10.42
C ASP A 35 -11.26 -10.04 -9.04
N THR A 36 -10.24 -10.73 -8.52
CA THR A 36 -10.23 -11.33 -7.17
C THR A 36 -9.61 -10.43 -6.10
N GLY A 37 -9.28 -9.18 -6.44
CA GLY A 37 -8.69 -8.21 -5.52
C GLY A 37 -7.19 -8.38 -5.27
N ARG A 38 -6.52 -9.32 -5.95
CA ARG A 38 -5.06 -9.51 -5.87
C ARG A 38 -4.33 -8.59 -6.82
N ILE A 39 -3.11 -8.17 -6.49
CA ILE A 39 -2.25 -7.48 -7.45
C ILE A 39 -2.03 -8.36 -8.69
N ASP A 40 -2.25 -7.81 -9.90
CA ASP A 40 -1.83 -8.46 -11.14
C ASP A 40 -0.32 -8.37 -11.30
N TRP A 41 0.40 -9.35 -10.74
CA TRP A 41 1.85 -9.42 -10.79
C TRP A 41 2.42 -9.45 -12.22
N ASN A 42 1.61 -9.73 -13.26
CA ASN A 42 2.05 -9.61 -14.64
C ASN A 42 2.30 -8.15 -15.07
N ALA A 43 1.68 -7.18 -14.40
CA ALA A 43 1.93 -5.75 -14.63
C ALA A 43 3.20 -5.23 -13.94
N TYR A 44 3.86 -6.07 -13.11
CA TYR A 44 5.02 -5.70 -12.32
C TYR A 44 6.26 -6.52 -12.71
N THR A 45 7.43 -5.96 -12.43
CA THR A 45 8.75 -6.57 -12.55
C THR A 45 9.42 -6.59 -11.18
N GLN A 46 10.52 -7.32 -11.06
CA GLN A 46 11.22 -7.52 -9.78
C GLN A 46 10.28 -8.03 -8.68
N VAL A 47 9.33 -8.89 -9.07
CA VAL A 47 8.35 -9.47 -8.16
C VAL A 47 9.07 -10.47 -7.26
N GLN A 48 8.99 -10.26 -5.95
CA GLN A 48 9.62 -11.12 -4.96
C GLN A 48 8.83 -11.15 -3.66
N ALA A 49 8.85 -12.30 -2.99
CA ALA A 49 8.46 -12.39 -1.60
C ALA A 49 9.48 -11.61 -0.74
N CYS A 50 9.02 -10.97 0.32
CA CYS A 50 9.88 -10.24 1.24
C CYS A 50 9.32 -10.28 2.66
N ALA A 51 10.17 -10.10 3.67
CA ALA A 51 9.73 -9.78 5.01
C ALA A 51 9.31 -8.29 5.10
N PRO A 52 8.40 -7.91 6.02
CA PRO A 52 8.04 -6.50 6.22
C PRO A 52 9.27 -5.62 6.50
N ALA A 53 10.25 -6.13 7.25
CA ALA A 53 11.50 -5.42 7.52
C ALA A 53 12.32 -5.07 6.26
N GLU A 54 12.08 -5.73 5.13
CA GLU A 54 12.76 -5.49 3.85
C GLU A 54 12.08 -4.40 3.00
N LEU A 55 11.00 -3.78 3.48
CA LEU A 55 10.38 -2.63 2.84
C LEU A 55 11.43 -1.56 2.53
N PRO A 56 11.50 -1.02 1.29
CA PRO A 56 12.41 0.07 0.96
C PRO A 56 12.16 1.32 1.83
N PRO A 57 13.21 2.10 2.14
CA PRO A 57 13.07 3.35 2.88
C PRO A 57 12.23 4.36 2.09
N GLY A 58 11.56 5.25 2.82
CA GLY A 58 10.70 6.28 2.25
C GLY A 58 9.33 6.31 2.93
N SER A 59 8.43 7.13 2.39
CA SER A 59 7.02 7.12 2.74
C SER A 59 6.24 6.25 1.76
N TRP A 60 5.13 5.72 2.26
CA TRP A 60 4.23 4.82 1.56
C TRP A 60 2.81 5.28 1.77
N TYR A 61 1.96 5.03 0.78
CA TYR A 61 0.52 5.10 0.93
C TYR A 61 0.00 3.75 1.41
N ILE A 62 -0.70 3.74 2.54
CA ILE A 62 -1.42 2.59 3.07
C ILE A 62 -2.81 2.60 2.44
N VAL A 63 -3.17 1.49 1.79
CA VAL A 63 -4.46 1.28 1.16
C VAL A 63 -5.06 -0.02 1.69
N TRP A 64 -6.31 0.02 2.09
CA TRP A 64 -7.04 -1.14 2.61
C TRP A 64 -8.10 -1.60 1.61
N SER A 65 -8.48 -2.88 1.70
CA SER A 65 -9.53 -3.48 0.87
C SER A 65 -10.93 -2.92 1.12
N ASP A 66 -11.13 -2.25 2.26
CA ASP A 66 -12.37 -1.54 2.59
C ASP A 66 -12.32 -0.10 2.03
N PRO A 67 -13.14 0.22 1.00
CA PRO A 67 -13.12 1.52 0.34
C PRO A 67 -13.63 2.67 1.22
N GLU A 68 -14.27 2.39 2.37
CA GLU A 68 -14.66 3.42 3.33
C GLU A 68 -13.48 3.92 4.18
N LYS A 69 -12.33 3.21 4.15
CA LYS A 69 -11.12 3.60 4.88
C LYS A 69 -10.33 4.67 4.11
N PRO A 70 -9.75 5.66 4.81
CA PRO A 70 -8.93 6.68 4.16
C PRO A 70 -7.63 6.06 3.63
N ILE A 71 -7.06 6.66 2.58
CA ILE A 71 -5.66 6.39 2.22
C ILE A 71 -4.77 7.20 3.15
N LEU A 72 -3.78 6.57 3.77
CA LEU A 72 -2.83 7.25 4.66
C LEU A 72 -1.45 7.31 4.01
N ARG A 73 -0.79 8.47 4.06
CA ARG A 73 0.64 8.60 3.83
C ARG A 73 1.37 8.41 5.15
N CYS A 74 2.31 7.48 5.22
CA CYS A 74 3.08 7.21 6.43
C CYS A 74 4.54 6.85 6.10
N SER A 75 5.49 7.10 7.01
CA SER A 75 6.86 6.64 6.81
C SER A 75 6.96 5.13 6.95
N ARG A 76 7.95 4.52 6.28
CA ARG A 76 8.29 3.11 6.51
C ARG A 76 8.47 2.81 8.00
N GLN A 77 9.12 3.71 8.75
CA GLN A 77 9.41 3.48 10.16
C GLN A 77 8.12 3.43 11.00
N GLY A 78 7.18 4.35 10.74
CA GLY A 78 5.87 4.37 11.39
C GLY A 78 5.09 3.08 11.11
N ILE A 79 4.98 2.71 9.83
CA ILE A 79 4.31 1.46 9.42
C ILE A 79 4.92 0.24 10.11
N LEU A 80 6.26 0.12 10.14
CA LEU A 80 6.92 -1.02 10.76
C LEU A 80 6.77 -1.06 12.29
N SER A 81 6.65 0.08 12.96
CA SER A 81 6.46 0.12 14.42
C SER A 81 5.07 -0.28 14.90
N CYS A 82 4.05 -0.22 14.02
CA CYS A 82 2.66 -0.57 14.34
C CYS A 82 2.02 -1.41 13.22
N LEU A 83 2.81 -2.33 12.65
CA LEU A 83 2.40 -3.12 11.49
C LEU A 83 1.13 -3.94 11.77
N GLU A 84 1.01 -4.50 12.98
CA GLU A 84 -0.16 -5.29 13.37
C GLU A 84 -1.44 -4.45 13.35
N ASP A 85 -1.40 -3.23 13.86
CA ASP A 85 -2.54 -2.30 13.81
C ASP A 85 -2.90 -1.92 12.37
N VAL A 86 -1.89 -1.71 11.51
CA VAL A 86 -2.10 -1.42 10.08
C VAL A 86 -2.80 -2.59 9.37
N LEU A 87 -2.35 -3.83 9.63
CA LEU A 87 -2.91 -5.02 8.99
C LEU A 87 -4.27 -5.43 9.57
N ALA A 88 -4.61 -5.02 10.79
CA ALA A 88 -5.88 -5.35 11.42
C ALA A 88 -7.07 -4.58 10.83
N VAL A 89 -6.85 -3.43 10.18
CA VAL A 89 -7.94 -2.52 9.74
C VAL A 89 -8.88 -3.15 8.71
N ALA A 90 -8.38 -3.99 7.81
CA ALA A 90 -9.15 -4.66 6.76
C ALA A 90 -8.51 -5.99 6.33
N PHE A 91 -9.21 -6.77 5.49
CA PHE A 91 -8.74 -8.10 5.07
C PHE A 91 -7.44 -8.08 4.28
N ASP A 92 -7.36 -7.25 3.23
CA ASP A 92 -6.15 -7.08 2.45
C ASP A 92 -5.62 -5.65 2.60
N THR A 93 -4.30 -5.52 2.64
CA THR A 93 -3.60 -4.24 2.76
C THR A 93 -2.53 -4.15 1.67
N TRP A 94 -2.48 -3.00 1.00
CA TRP A 94 -1.43 -2.69 0.04
C TRP A 94 -0.66 -1.45 0.46
N LEU A 95 0.63 -1.43 0.14
CA LEU A 95 1.43 -0.22 0.18
C LEU A 95 1.78 0.21 -1.23
N VAL A 96 1.72 1.51 -1.48
CA VAL A 96 2.13 2.13 -2.76
C VAL A 96 3.22 3.16 -2.47
N SER A 97 4.32 3.15 -3.24
CA SER A 97 5.37 4.17 -3.11
C SER A 97 4.85 5.56 -3.49
N GLU A 98 5.49 6.63 -3.00
CA GLU A 98 5.12 8.00 -3.40
C GLU A 98 5.27 8.26 -4.91
N GLN A 99 6.17 7.52 -5.56
CA GLN A 99 6.38 7.58 -7.01
C GLN A 99 5.32 6.78 -7.80
N LEU A 100 4.43 6.05 -7.12
CA LEU A 100 3.38 5.20 -7.71
C LEU A 100 3.93 4.10 -8.64
N ASP A 101 5.18 3.71 -8.40
CA ASP A 101 5.94 2.76 -9.21
C ASP A 101 6.26 1.47 -8.46
N ARG A 102 6.02 1.40 -7.15
CA ARG A 102 6.22 0.19 -6.35
C ARG A 102 4.99 -0.10 -5.54
N VAL A 103 4.71 -1.39 -5.41
CA VAL A 103 3.61 -1.90 -4.61
C VAL A 103 4.09 -3.03 -3.72
N VAL A 104 3.41 -3.16 -2.59
CA VAL A 104 3.54 -4.28 -1.68
C VAL A 104 2.15 -4.77 -1.34
N GLU A 105 1.92 -6.08 -1.47
CA GLU A 105 0.70 -6.74 -1.03
C GLU A 105 1.00 -7.49 0.27
N PHE A 106 0.26 -7.17 1.32
CA PHE A 106 0.16 -8.00 2.52
C PHE A 106 -1.05 -8.89 2.34
N TYR A 107 -0.83 -10.13 1.91
CA TYR A 107 -1.89 -11.09 1.70
C TYR A 107 -2.29 -11.73 3.04
N HIS A 108 -3.59 -11.90 3.28
CA HIS A 108 -4.12 -12.39 4.54
C HIS A 108 -3.64 -13.80 4.96
N GLU A 109 -3.08 -14.59 4.05
CA GLU A 109 -2.43 -15.87 4.36
C GLU A 109 -0.96 -15.73 4.83
N GLY A 110 -0.49 -14.50 5.05
CA GLY A 110 0.83 -14.20 5.60
C GLY A 110 1.94 -13.99 4.56
N ALA A 111 1.63 -14.11 3.27
CA ALA A 111 2.58 -13.80 2.21
C ALA A 111 2.68 -12.29 2.01
N VAL A 112 3.92 -11.76 2.01
CA VAL A 112 4.20 -10.37 1.65
C VAL A 112 5.00 -10.37 0.36
N THR A 113 4.46 -9.73 -0.67
CA THR A 113 5.06 -9.69 -2.01
C THR A 113 5.23 -8.25 -2.43
N MET A 114 6.39 -7.90 -2.98
CA MET A 114 6.65 -6.59 -3.55
C MET A 114 6.92 -6.66 -5.05
N GLY A 115 6.64 -5.57 -5.76
CA GLY A 115 6.96 -5.44 -7.18
C GLY A 115 7.14 -3.98 -7.61
N VAL A 116 7.81 -3.79 -8.74
CA VAL A 116 7.99 -2.49 -9.39
C VAL A 116 7.16 -2.48 -10.67
N ARG A 117 6.31 -1.46 -10.87
CA ARG A 117 5.44 -1.34 -12.02
C ARG A 117 6.29 -1.37 -13.29
N LYS A 118 5.91 -2.22 -14.25
CA LYS A 118 6.55 -2.18 -15.56
C LYS A 118 6.30 -0.79 -16.12
N GLY A 119 7.38 -0.08 -16.47
CA GLY A 119 7.25 1.24 -17.07
C GLY A 119 6.28 1.16 -18.24
N THR A 120 5.21 1.96 -18.20
CA THR A 120 4.39 2.17 -19.38
C THR A 120 5.38 2.68 -20.43
N LYS A 121 5.62 1.91 -21.50
CA LYS A 121 6.13 2.52 -22.72
C LYS A 121 5.07 3.55 -23.09
N ILE A 122 5.26 4.80 -22.67
CA ILE A 122 4.59 5.91 -23.31
C ILE A 122 5.16 5.85 -24.71
N GLY A 123 4.37 5.32 -25.64
CA GLY A 123 4.74 5.29 -27.04
C GLY A 123 5.15 6.71 -27.42
N SER A 124 6.42 6.90 -27.72
CA SER A 124 6.87 8.04 -28.49
C SER A 124 6.27 7.86 -29.88
N VAL A 125 5.20 8.59 -30.18
CA VAL A 125 4.87 9.19 -31.48
C VAL A 125 3.88 10.32 -31.20
#